data_AF-A0A8C0X2C0-F1
#
_entry.id   AF-A0A8C0X2C0-F1
#
_cell.length_a   1.000
_cell.length_b   1.000
_cell.length_c   1.000
_cell.angle_alpha   90.00
_cell.angle_beta   90.00
_cell.angle_gamma   90.00
#
_symmetry.space_group_name_H-M   'P 1'
#
loop_
_entity.id
_entity.type
_entity.pdbx_description
1 polymer ?
#
loop_
_entity_poly.entity_id
_entity_poly.type
_entity_poly.pdbx_seq_one_letter_code
_entity_poly.pdbx_strand_id
1 'polypeptide(L)'
;MEGDGPGAPAVCYQPACPARDACVYSSCYCEENIWKLCEYIKTHNQYPLEECYAVFISNERKMIPIWKQQARPGNGPVIWTPK
;
A
#
# COMPACT_ATOMS: atom_id res chain seq x y z
N MET A 1 10.70 3.15 -41.33
CA MET A 1 10.36 1.86 -40.70
C MET A 1 11.55 1.48 -39.85
N GLU A 2 11.62 2.01 -38.63
CA GLU A 2 12.65 1.62 -37.67
C GLU A 2 12.10 0.45 -36.89
N GLY A 3 12.77 -0.69 -37.01
CA GLY A 3 12.35 -1.97 -36.46
C GLY A 3 12.59 -2.04 -34.96
N ASP A 4 11.57 -2.52 -34.26
CA ASP A 4 11.68 -2.99 -32.88
C ASP A 4 12.64 -4.18 -32.84
N GLY A 5 13.73 -4.04 -32.09
CA GLY A 5 14.60 -5.15 -31.69
C GLY A 5 13.84 -6.14 -30.78
N PRO A 6 14.41 -7.32 -30.48
CA PRO A 6 13.74 -8.31 -29.67
C PRO A 6 13.40 -7.71 -28.30
N GLY A 7 12.09 -7.59 -28.03
CA GLY A 7 11.53 -6.93 -26.87
C GLY A 7 12.19 -7.45 -25.59
N ALA A 8 12.79 -6.52 -24.84
CA ALA A 8 13.22 -6.77 -23.48
C ALA A 8 12.05 -7.41 -22.69
N PRO A 9 12.29 -8.40 -21.82
CA PRO A 9 11.23 -8.93 -20.97
C PRO A 9 10.61 -7.76 -20.21
N ALA A 10 9.29 -7.63 -20.26
CA ALA A 10 8.57 -6.65 -19.47
C ALA A 10 9.01 -6.81 -18.01
N VAL A 11 9.73 -5.81 -17.49
CA VAL A 11 10.18 -5.83 -16.10
C VAL A 11 8.94 -5.61 -15.23
N CYS A 12 8.40 -6.69 -14.69
CA CYS A 12 7.25 -6.63 -13.79
C CYS A 12 7.74 -6.51 -12.35
N TYR A 13 7.32 -5.44 -11.67
CA TYR A 13 7.53 -5.26 -10.24
C TYR A 13 6.98 -6.47 -9.46
N GLN A 14 7.80 -7.01 -8.56
CA GLN A 14 7.36 -8.02 -7.61
C GLN A 14 6.93 -7.32 -6.31
N PRO A 15 5.69 -7.53 -5.82
CA PRO A 15 5.26 -6.93 -4.57
C PRO A 15 6.17 -7.28 -3.39
N ALA A 16 6.41 -6.31 -2.50
CA ALA A 16 7.15 -6.50 -1.26
C ALA A 16 6.34 -7.22 -0.16
N CYS A 17 5.04 -7.40 -0.37
CA CYS A 17 4.11 -8.01 0.57
C CYS A 17 3.31 -9.15 -0.08
N PRO A 18 2.64 -10.00 0.72
CA PRO A 18 1.75 -11.04 0.21
C PRO A 18 0.58 -10.47 -0.59
N ALA A 19 -0.17 -11.36 -1.23
CA ALA A 19 -1.49 -11.01 -1.76
C ALA A 19 -2.37 -10.39 -0.66
N ARG A 20 -3.27 -9.48 -1.04
CA ARG A 20 -4.07 -8.66 -0.11
C ARG A 20 -4.83 -9.49 0.94
N ASP A 21 -5.34 -10.64 0.55
CA ASP A 21 -6.11 -11.57 1.39
C ASP A 21 -5.23 -12.41 2.35
N ALA A 22 -3.93 -12.51 2.06
CA ALA A 22 -2.95 -13.16 2.93
C ALA A 22 -2.29 -12.20 3.94
N CYS A 23 -2.53 -10.90 3.82
CA CYS A 23 -2.03 -9.91 4.79
C CYS A 23 -2.84 -9.94 6.09
N VAL A 24 -2.15 -9.79 7.23
CA VAL A 24 -2.80 -9.51 8.52
C VAL A 24 -3.56 -8.19 8.41
N TYR A 25 -4.86 -8.22 8.70
CA TYR A 25 -5.73 -7.05 8.53
C TYR A 25 -6.82 -6.97 9.59
N SER A 26 -6.88 -5.82 10.28
CA SER A 26 -7.95 -5.41 11.18
C SER A 26 -8.54 -4.08 10.71
N SER A 27 -9.87 -4.04 10.52
CA SER A 27 -10.54 -2.81 10.08
C SER A 27 -10.38 -1.70 11.11
N CYS A 28 -10.11 -0.47 10.66
CA CYS A 28 -9.87 0.72 11.50
C CYS A 28 -8.61 0.69 12.39
N TYR A 29 -7.69 -0.24 12.16
CA TYR A 29 -6.34 -0.29 12.78
C TYR A 29 -5.27 -0.25 11.69
N CYS A 30 -5.29 0.81 10.86
CA CYS A 30 -4.42 0.88 9.69
C CYS A 30 -2.94 0.98 10.07
N GLU A 31 -2.63 1.62 11.18
CA GLU A 31 -1.30 1.68 11.79
C GLU A 31 -0.75 0.30 12.14
N GLU A 32 -1.55 -0.58 12.74
CA GLU A 32 -1.13 -1.95 13.06
C GLU A 32 -0.98 -2.80 11.79
N ASN A 33 -1.88 -2.61 10.81
CA ASN A 33 -1.80 -3.33 9.53
C ASN A 33 -0.52 -2.97 8.77
N ILE A 34 -0.16 -1.68 8.70
CA ILE A 34 1.10 -1.23 8.07
C ILE A 34 2.31 -1.70 8.88
N TRP A 35 2.25 -1.67 10.22
CA TRP A 35 3.33 -2.20 11.06
C TRP A 35 3.60 -3.68 10.77
N LYS A 36 2.54 -4.50 10.63
CA LYS A 36 2.64 -5.91 10.25
C LYS A 36 3.23 -6.12 8.85
N LEU A 37 2.93 -5.23 7.90
CA LEU A 37 3.59 -5.25 6.58
C LEU A 37 5.08 -4.92 6.68
N CYS A 38 5.47 -3.94 7.48
CA CYS A 38 6.89 -3.64 7.72
C CYS A 38 7.62 -4.81 8.39
N GLU A 39 6.99 -5.48 9.37
CA GLU A 39 7.51 -6.70 9.99
C GLU A 39 7.71 -7.83 8.96
N TYR A 40 6.75 -8.01 8.06
CA TYR A 40 6.87 -8.97 6.94
C TYR A 40 8.05 -8.64 6.03
N ILE A 41 8.15 -7.39 5.55
CA ILE A 41 9.22 -6.96 4.63
C ILE A 41 10.59 -7.16 5.28
N LYS A 42 10.73 -6.76 6.54
CA LYS A 42 11.97 -6.90 7.32
C LYS A 42 12.43 -8.36 7.45
N THR A 43 11.49 -9.30 7.56
CA THR A 43 11.79 -10.72 7.81
C THR A 43 12.03 -11.53 6.53
N HIS A 44 11.52 -11.07 5.38
CA HIS A 44 11.63 -11.77 4.11
C HIS A 44 12.82 -11.32 3.25
N ASN A 45 13.43 -10.17 3.55
CA ASN A 45 14.66 -9.67 2.91
C ASN A 45 14.61 -9.56 1.37
N GLN A 46 13.41 -9.53 0.76
CA GLN A 46 13.24 -9.35 -0.69
C GLN A 46 13.60 -7.92 -1.13
N TYR A 47 13.31 -6.95 -0.27
CA TYR A 47 13.66 -5.53 -0.44
C TYR A 47 14.25 -4.99 0.86
N PRO A 48 15.18 -4.01 0.80
CA PRO A 48 15.66 -3.32 1.99
C PRO A 48 14.50 -2.61 2.71
N LEU A 49 14.45 -2.71 4.03
CA LEU A 49 13.41 -2.04 4.81
C LEU A 49 13.55 -0.52 4.73
N GLU A 50 14.76 -0.04 4.52
CA GLU A 50 15.13 1.37 4.38
C GLU A 50 14.49 2.03 3.14
N GLU A 51 14.08 1.23 2.15
CA GLU A 51 13.34 1.69 0.97
C GLU A 51 11.82 1.77 1.22
N CYS A 52 11.35 1.32 2.39
CA CYS A 52 9.94 1.27 2.75
C CYS A 52 9.59 2.33 3.80
N TYR A 53 8.48 3.06 3.58
CA TYR A 53 8.04 4.14 4.47
C TYR A 53 6.60 3.92 4.93
N ALA A 54 6.37 4.02 6.24
CA ALA A 54 5.03 4.16 6.79
C ALA A 54 4.57 5.61 6.63
N VAL A 55 3.45 5.82 5.93
CA VAL A 55 2.92 7.16 5.64
C VAL A 55 1.61 7.37 6.41
N PHE A 56 1.66 8.25 7.40
CA PHE A 56 0.47 8.72 8.12
C PHE A 56 -0.14 9.90 7.36
N ILE A 57 -1.44 9.79 7.04
CA ILE A 57 -2.17 10.83 6.32
C ILE A 57 -3.19 11.44 7.27
N SER A 58 -3.04 12.74 7.56
CA SER A 58 -3.94 13.49 8.44
C SER A 58 -3.84 15.00 8.13
N ASN A 59 -4.65 15.80 8.81
CA ASN A 59 -4.56 17.24 8.89
C ASN A 59 -4.86 17.72 10.31
N GLU A 60 -4.74 19.02 10.58
CA GLU A 60 -5.00 19.60 11.92
C GLU A 60 -6.41 19.29 12.44
N ARG A 61 -7.39 19.17 11.54
CA ARG A 61 -8.78 18.89 11.87
C ARG A 61 -9.07 17.39 11.98
N LYS A 62 -8.08 16.52 11.75
CA LYS A 62 -8.25 15.06 11.67
C LYS A 62 -9.42 14.65 10.77
N MET A 63 -9.63 15.34 9.66
CA MET A 63 -10.70 15.06 8.70
C MET A 63 -10.14 15.13 7.30
N ILE A 64 -9.72 13.97 6.78
CA ILE A 64 -9.12 13.86 5.45
C ILE A 64 -10.01 13.01 4.53
N PRO A 65 -10.37 13.51 3.32
CA PRO A 65 -11.11 12.71 2.35
C PRO A 65 -10.17 11.78 1.58
N ILE A 66 -10.49 10.48 1.55
CA ILE A 66 -9.82 9.49 0.68
C ILE A 66 -10.85 8.81 -0.21
N TRP A 67 -10.62 8.81 -1.53
CA TRP A 67 -11.47 8.14 -2.52
C TRP A 67 -11.06 6.68 -2.72
N LYS A 68 -11.89 5.91 -3.43
CA LYS A 68 -11.66 4.49 -3.77
C LYS A 68 -11.41 3.63 -2.52
N GLN A 69 -12.10 3.96 -1.44
CA GLN A 69 -12.02 3.25 -0.17
C GLN A 69 -13.04 2.12 -0.12
N GLN A 70 -12.64 0.98 0.44
CA GLN A 70 -13.49 -0.22 0.51
C GLN A 70 -14.78 0.01 1.31
N ALA A 71 -14.72 0.83 2.37
CA ALA A 71 -15.88 1.16 3.20
C ALA A 71 -16.97 1.96 2.45
N ARG A 72 -16.61 2.59 1.32
CA ARG A 72 -17.55 3.29 0.46
C ARG A 72 -17.20 3.05 -1.02
N PRO A 73 -17.66 1.92 -1.59
CA PRO A 73 -17.51 1.67 -3.02
C PRO A 73 -18.19 2.77 -3.85
N GLY A 74 -17.54 3.18 -4.94
CA GLY A 74 -18.05 4.24 -5.84
C GLY A 74 -17.13 5.45 -5.95
N ASN A 75 -17.74 6.63 -6.15
CA ASN A 75 -17.01 7.88 -6.44
C ASN A 75 -16.99 8.89 -5.27
N GLY A 76 -17.62 8.57 -4.14
CA GLY A 76 -17.55 9.41 -2.94
C GLY A 76 -16.30 9.11 -2.09
N PRO A 77 -15.78 10.08 -1.32
CA PRO A 77 -14.72 9.83 -0.37
C PRO A 77 -15.26 9.18 0.92
N VAL A 78 -14.36 8.52 1.65
CA VAL A 78 -14.48 8.26 3.09
C VAL A 78 -13.71 9.37 3.81
N ILE A 79 -14.32 9.97 4.83
CA ILE A 79 -13.66 10.95 5.68
C ILE A 79 -13.00 10.19 6.83
N TRP A 80 -11.67 10.16 6.85
CA TRP A 80 -10.90 9.49 7.89
C TRP A 80 -10.57 10.45 9.02
N THR A 81 -10.74 9.93 10.24
CA THR A 81 -10.27 10.56 11.48
C THR A 81 -9.24 9.61 12.10
N PRO A 82 -7.93 9.94 12.08
CA PRO A 82 -6.95 9.11 12.77
C PRO A 82 -7.27 9.10 14.26
N LYS A 83 -7.23 7.90 14.83
CA LYS A 83 -7.38 7.71 16.27
C LYS A 83 -6.19 8.33 17.00
#